data_AF-A0A4R4UAT0-F1
#
_entry.id   AF-A0A4R4UAT0-F1
#
_cell.length_a   1.000
_cell.length_b   1.000
_cell.length_c   1.000
_cell.angle_alpha   90.00
_cell.angle_beta   90.00
_cell.angle_gamma   90.00
#
_symmetry.space_group_name_H-M   'P 1'
#
loop_
_entity.id
_entity.type
_entity.pdbx_description
1 polymer ?
#
loop_
_entity_poly.entity_id
_entity_poly.type
_entity_poly.pdbx_seq_one_letter_code
_entity_poly.pdbx_strand_id
1 'polypeptide(L)'
;MIKIGDMLLEELGRDLPGEIADPVAALRGRAGQVLEVMTPRRTFTDGSRGYHAIAQTTIEVVVGKDPYDASAPRERFEFPEAPCHIQLHDPVLTLNGALRLDLEIKQYRTEATSRVLFPGEKVALGIGRSFDVSLPPSLGRLEIPLGTDFAAGDTVRSHQMIYLAVETPIGTLHNPDAAHMFATINKVPPVGFSYLQEGLVPMANANKEVVAIKVFTETALHSVITAD
;
A
#
# COMPACT_ATOMS: atom_id res chain seq x y z
N MET A 1 7.83 -21.31 -40.63
CA MET A 1 7.96 -19.98 -40.00
C MET A 1 7.40 -20.11 -38.60
N ILE A 2 8.21 -20.62 -37.68
CA ILE A 2 7.82 -20.80 -36.27
C ILE A 2 7.73 -19.38 -35.71
N LYS A 3 6.53 -19.00 -35.26
CA LYS A 3 6.30 -17.65 -34.74
C LYS A 3 7.06 -17.53 -33.43
N ILE A 4 7.73 -16.40 -33.22
CA ILE A 4 8.47 -16.08 -31.98
C ILE A 4 7.62 -16.35 -30.72
N GLY A 5 6.29 -16.28 -30.81
CA GLY A 5 5.36 -16.65 -29.73
C GLY A 5 5.36 -18.14 -29.35
N ASP A 6 5.55 -19.06 -30.30
CA ASP A 6 5.60 -20.51 -30.03
C ASP A 6 6.91 -20.89 -29.31
N MET A 7 8.02 -20.22 -29.68
CA MET A 7 9.32 -20.39 -29.01
C MET A 7 9.30 -19.85 -27.57
N LEU A 8 8.67 -18.70 -27.34
CA LEU A 8 8.51 -18.13 -25.99
C LEU A 8 7.63 -19.00 -25.09
N LEU A 9 6.59 -19.63 -25.64
CA LEU A 9 5.74 -20.57 -24.91
C LEU A 9 6.47 -21.89 -24.59
N GLU A 10 7.30 -22.40 -25.51
CA GLU A 10 8.15 -23.57 -25.24
C GLU A 10 9.23 -23.30 -24.19
N GLU A 11 9.84 -22.11 -24.19
CA GLU A 11 10.80 -21.71 -23.15
C GLU A 11 10.11 -21.52 -21.79
N LEU A 12 8.94 -20.87 -21.75
CA LEU A 12 8.12 -20.76 -20.53
C LEU A 12 7.71 -22.13 -19.98
N GLY A 13 7.38 -23.09 -20.84
CA GLY A 13 6.98 -24.45 -20.45
C GLY A 13 8.07 -25.27 -19.75
N ARG A 14 9.35 -24.92 -19.93
CA ARG A 14 10.48 -25.61 -19.27
C ARG A 14 10.77 -25.11 -17.86
N ASP A 15 10.43 -23.85 -17.57
CA ASP A 15 10.73 -23.18 -16.30
C ASP A 15 9.53 -23.11 -15.35
N LEU A 16 8.35 -23.50 -15.82
CA LEU A 16 7.17 -23.63 -14.97
C LEU A 16 7.24 -24.93 -14.16
N PRO A 17 6.84 -24.92 -12.87
CA PRO A 17 6.63 -26.15 -12.13
C PRO A 17 5.75 -27.12 -12.93
N GLY A 18 6.10 -28.41 -12.98
CA GLY A 18 5.40 -29.42 -13.79
C GLY A 18 3.88 -29.56 -13.52
N GLU A 19 3.39 -28.90 -12.48
CA GLU A 19 1.97 -28.76 -12.13
C GLU A 19 1.20 -27.74 -12.99
N ILE A 20 1.87 -26.92 -13.82
CA ILE A 20 1.24 -25.88 -14.66
C ILE A 20 1.34 -26.27 -16.15
N ALA A 21 0.54 -27.25 -16.57
CA ALA A 21 0.49 -27.70 -17.97
C ALA A 21 -0.13 -26.65 -18.94
N ASP A 22 -0.95 -25.74 -18.42
CA ASP A 22 -1.54 -24.60 -19.14
C ASP A 22 -1.54 -23.35 -18.23
N PRO A 23 -0.63 -22.39 -18.46
CA PRO A 23 -0.53 -21.16 -17.66
C PRO A 23 -1.79 -20.29 -17.70
N VAL A 24 -2.53 -20.30 -18.81
CA VAL A 24 -3.75 -19.50 -18.97
C VAL A 24 -4.89 -20.12 -18.17
N ALA A 25 -5.04 -21.44 -18.22
CA ALA A 25 -6.01 -22.14 -17.39
C ALA A 25 -5.67 -22.02 -15.90
N ALA A 26 -4.39 -22.16 -15.53
CA ALA A 26 -3.93 -21.98 -14.16
C ALA A 26 -4.20 -20.55 -13.66
N LEU A 27 -3.87 -19.51 -14.45
CA LEU A 27 -4.19 -18.13 -14.11
C LEU A 27 -5.70 -17.93 -13.94
N ARG A 28 -6.54 -18.47 -14.84
CA ARG A 28 -8.00 -18.36 -14.70
C ARG A 28 -8.52 -19.02 -13.43
N GLY A 29 -8.05 -20.23 -13.11
CA GLY A 29 -8.44 -20.94 -11.90
C GLY A 29 -8.03 -20.19 -10.62
N ARG A 30 -6.77 -19.74 -10.57
CA ARG A 30 -6.24 -18.98 -9.41
C ARG A 30 -6.85 -17.60 -9.28
N ALA A 31 -7.05 -16.89 -10.39
CA ALA A 31 -7.77 -15.63 -10.38
C ALA A 31 -9.21 -15.82 -9.90
N GLY A 32 -9.86 -16.94 -10.24
CA GLY A 32 -11.16 -17.33 -9.70
C GLY A 32 -11.19 -17.35 -8.18
N GLN A 33 -10.21 -18.00 -7.55
CA GLN A 33 -10.10 -18.05 -6.07
C GLN A 33 -9.97 -16.64 -5.47
N VAL A 34 -9.16 -15.76 -6.06
CA VAL A 34 -9.07 -14.38 -5.57
C VAL A 34 -10.37 -13.62 -5.79
N LEU A 35 -11.04 -13.81 -6.93
CA LEU A 35 -12.32 -13.16 -7.23
C LEU A 35 -13.44 -13.52 -6.22
N GLU A 36 -13.39 -14.70 -5.60
CA GLU A 36 -14.36 -15.10 -4.56
C GLU A 36 -14.24 -14.26 -3.28
N VAL A 37 -13.02 -13.86 -2.92
CA VAL A 37 -12.73 -13.04 -1.73
C VAL A 37 -12.35 -11.60 -2.08
N MET A 38 -12.55 -11.21 -3.35
CA MET A 38 -12.26 -9.89 -3.84
C MET A 38 -13.53 -9.08 -4.08
N THR A 39 -13.69 -7.94 -3.42
CA THR A 39 -14.75 -6.99 -3.78
C THR A 39 -14.54 -6.52 -5.23
N PRO A 40 -15.59 -6.49 -6.07
CA PRO A 40 -15.46 -6.05 -7.45
C PRO A 40 -14.80 -4.67 -7.58
N ARG A 41 -13.79 -4.59 -8.47
CA ARG A 41 -13.12 -3.32 -8.81
C ARG A 41 -14.04 -2.44 -9.64
N ARG A 42 -14.07 -1.15 -9.32
CA ARG A 42 -14.74 -0.11 -10.12
C ARG A 42 -13.82 0.33 -11.25
N THR A 43 -14.40 0.84 -12.34
CA THR A 43 -13.66 1.49 -13.42
C THR A 43 -13.74 3.00 -13.21
N PHE A 44 -12.59 3.67 -13.12
CA PHE A 44 -12.50 5.11 -12.97
C PHE A 44 -12.62 5.82 -14.31
N THR A 45 -12.77 7.15 -14.28
CA THR A 45 -12.95 7.98 -15.49
C THR A 45 -11.79 7.90 -16.48
N ASP A 46 -10.59 7.57 -16.00
CA ASP A 46 -9.38 7.36 -16.82
C ASP A 46 -9.26 5.93 -17.37
N GLY A 47 -10.25 5.06 -17.12
CA GLY A 47 -10.29 3.67 -17.54
C GLY A 47 -9.51 2.71 -16.64
N SER A 48 -8.78 3.21 -15.65
CA SER A 48 -8.12 2.36 -14.65
C SER A 48 -9.15 1.72 -13.70
N ARG A 49 -8.75 0.66 -12.99
CA ARG A 49 -9.64 -0.09 -12.10
C ARG A 49 -9.13 -0.09 -10.67
N GLY A 50 -10.04 -0.05 -9.70
CA GLY A 50 -9.65 -0.06 -8.29
C GLY A 50 -10.78 0.20 -7.31
N TYR A 51 -10.46 0.88 -6.21
CA TYR A 51 -11.36 1.16 -5.09
C TYR A 51 -11.32 2.62 -4.66
N HIS A 52 -12.50 3.15 -4.33
CA HIS A 52 -12.65 4.22 -3.35
C HIS A 52 -12.86 3.58 -1.99
N ALA A 53 -11.95 3.82 -1.06
CA ALA A 53 -11.96 3.25 0.28
C ALA A 53 -12.02 4.36 1.34
N ILE A 54 -12.41 3.99 2.56
CA ILE A 54 -12.25 4.83 3.75
C ILE A 54 -11.10 4.24 4.56
N ALA A 55 -10.10 5.07 4.82
CA ALA A 55 -8.89 4.69 5.55
C ALA A 55 -8.70 5.57 6.78
N GLN A 56 -8.18 4.98 7.84
CA GLN A 56 -7.77 5.69 9.04
C GLN A 56 -6.31 5.41 9.32
N THR A 57 -5.55 6.44 9.68
CA THR A 57 -4.11 6.31 9.95
C THR A 57 -3.79 6.91 11.31
N THR A 58 -2.90 6.24 12.03
CA THR A 58 -2.23 6.78 13.21
C THR A 58 -0.74 6.80 12.95
N ILE A 59 -0.07 7.91 13.27
CA ILE A 59 1.40 8.00 13.24
C ILE A 59 1.92 8.47 14.59
N GLU A 60 3.14 8.06 14.94
CA GLU A 60 3.90 8.67 16.04
C GLU A 60 5.20 9.24 15.50
N VAL A 61 5.48 10.48 15.88
CA VAL A 61 6.64 11.25 15.41
C VAL A 61 7.43 11.74 16.62
N VAL A 62 8.75 11.63 16.53
CA VAL A 62 9.73 12.18 17.47
C VAL A 62 10.53 13.26 16.74
N VAL A 63 10.62 14.46 17.29
CA VAL A 63 11.40 15.56 16.72
C VAL A 63 12.88 15.31 16.93
N GLY A 64 13.70 15.62 15.93
CA GLY A 64 15.14 15.40 15.95
C GLY A 64 15.56 14.14 15.16
N LYS A 65 16.83 13.77 15.32
CA LYS A 65 17.47 12.67 14.57
C LYS A 65 17.63 11.39 15.39
N ASP A 66 17.54 11.50 16.71
CA ASP A 66 17.62 10.35 17.63
C ASP A 66 16.22 10.00 18.14
N PRO A 67 15.62 8.87 17.70
CA PRO A 67 14.30 8.46 18.16
C PRO A 67 14.28 7.98 19.62
N TYR A 68 15.45 7.75 20.24
CA TYR A 68 15.59 7.28 21.61
C TYR A 68 15.89 8.40 22.61
N ASP A 69 16.03 9.64 22.15
CA ASP A 69 16.15 10.79 23.03
C ASP A 69 14.86 10.97 23.85
N ALA A 70 14.96 10.71 25.16
CA ALA A 70 13.83 10.82 26.08
C ALA A 70 13.36 12.27 26.30
N SER A 71 14.18 13.26 25.93
CA SER A 71 13.86 14.68 26.02
C SER A 71 13.26 15.25 24.74
N ALA A 72 13.35 14.52 23.62
CA ALA A 72 12.83 14.95 22.34
C ALA A 72 11.29 15.05 22.36
N PRO A 73 10.70 16.16 21.88
CA PRO A 73 9.25 16.28 21.71
C PRO A 73 8.69 15.16 20.85
N ARG A 74 7.55 14.61 21.27
CA ARG A 74 6.91 13.45 20.66
C ARG A 74 5.41 13.64 20.59
N GLU A 75 4.82 13.19 19.49
CA GLU A 75 3.37 13.19 19.35
C GLU A 75 2.86 12.01 18.55
N ARG A 76 1.75 11.45 19.04
CA ARG A 76 0.92 10.48 18.33
C ARG A 76 -0.28 11.19 17.74
N PHE A 77 -0.35 11.22 16.41
CA PHE A 77 -1.47 11.78 15.66
C PHE A 77 -2.43 10.65 15.29
N GLU A 78 -3.66 10.74 15.78
CA GLU A 78 -4.78 9.91 15.37
C GLU A 78 -5.58 10.69 14.33
N PHE A 79 -5.42 10.35 13.06
CA PHE A 79 -6.17 11.00 12.00
C PHE A 79 -7.57 10.41 11.89
N PRO A 80 -8.60 11.22 11.57
CA PRO A 80 -9.93 10.71 11.30
C PRO A 80 -9.96 9.87 10.03
N GLU A 81 -11.01 9.07 9.90
CA GLU A 81 -11.36 8.37 8.66
C GLU A 81 -11.44 9.35 7.49
N ALA A 82 -10.79 9.00 6.38
CA ALA A 82 -10.79 9.83 5.18
C ALA A 82 -10.80 8.98 3.90
N PRO A 83 -11.30 9.54 2.77
CA PRO A 83 -11.27 8.87 1.49
C PRO A 83 -9.86 8.54 1.00
N CYS A 84 -9.69 7.33 0.49
CA CYS A 84 -8.47 6.81 -0.11
C CYS A 84 -8.80 6.24 -1.50
N HIS A 85 -8.06 6.66 -2.51
CA HIS A 85 -8.19 6.22 -3.89
C HIS A 85 -7.06 5.25 -4.22
N ILE A 86 -7.43 4.01 -4.54
CA ILE A 86 -6.50 2.92 -4.82
C ILE A 86 -6.74 2.43 -6.24
N GLN A 87 -5.71 2.43 -7.08
CA GLN A 87 -5.70 1.69 -8.34
C GLN A 87 -5.22 0.27 -8.07
N LEU A 88 -5.94 -0.74 -8.54
CA LEU A 88 -5.57 -2.15 -8.44
C LEU A 88 -5.38 -2.73 -9.85
N HIS A 89 -4.14 -3.11 -10.16
CA HIS A 89 -3.79 -3.69 -11.45
C HIS A 89 -4.39 -5.09 -11.63
N ASP A 90 -4.44 -5.55 -12.88
CA ASP A 90 -4.85 -6.93 -13.15
C ASP A 90 -3.85 -7.91 -12.55
N PRO A 91 -4.34 -9.02 -11.97
CA PRO A 91 -3.47 -10.03 -11.38
C PRO A 91 -2.60 -10.68 -12.46
N VAL A 92 -1.36 -10.97 -12.12
CA VAL A 92 -0.41 -11.65 -13.02
C VAL A 92 0.10 -12.94 -12.38
N LEU A 93 0.32 -13.96 -13.22
CA LEU A 93 1.00 -15.19 -12.78
C LEU A 93 2.51 -14.98 -12.90
N THR A 94 3.25 -15.23 -11.83
CA THR A 94 4.72 -15.19 -11.83
C THR A 94 5.30 -16.54 -12.29
N LEU A 95 6.60 -16.57 -12.60
CA LEU A 95 7.28 -17.79 -13.07
C LEU A 95 7.24 -18.94 -12.07
N ASN A 96 7.28 -18.65 -10.77
CA ASN A 96 7.13 -19.65 -9.70
C ASN A 96 5.67 -20.08 -9.47
N GLY A 97 4.74 -19.67 -10.34
CA GLY A 97 3.32 -20.00 -10.25
C GLY A 97 2.53 -19.18 -9.23
N ALA A 98 3.13 -18.22 -8.53
CA ALA A 98 2.42 -17.33 -7.60
C ALA A 98 1.48 -16.36 -8.34
N LEU A 99 0.38 -15.97 -7.69
CA LEU A 99 -0.51 -14.94 -8.20
C LEU A 99 -0.13 -13.61 -7.56
N ARG A 100 0.26 -12.63 -8.38
CA ARG A 100 0.69 -11.31 -7.92
C ARG A 100 -0.37 -10.27 -8.23
N LEU A 101 -0.72 -9.48 -7.23
CA LEU A 101 -1.54 -8.29 -7.33
C LEU A 101 -0.69 -7.09 -6.94
N ASP A 102 -0.59 -6.10 -7.82
CA ASP A 102 0.02 -4.81 -7.51
C ASP A 102 -1.06 -3.73 -7.43
N LEU A 103 -0.85 -2.78 -6.53
CA LEU A 103 -1.70 -1.60 -6.38
C LEU A 103 -0.87 -0.32 -6.31
N GLU A 104 -1.53 0.80 -6.59
CA GLU A 104 -1.01 2.14 -6.38
C GLU A 104 -2.02 2.97 -5.57
N ILE A 105 -1.56 3.63 -4.51
CA ILE A 105 -2.35 4.60 -3.75
C ILE A 105 -2.25 5.95 -4.46
N LYS A 106 -3.31 6.32 -5.17
CA LYS A 106 -3.36 7.55 -5.96
C LYS A 106 -3.51 8.79 -5.09
N GLN A 107 -4.35 8.69 -4.07
CA GLN A 107 -4.67 9.82 -3.20
C GLN A 107 -5.20 9.31 -1.86
N TYR A 108 -4.72 9.91 -0.79
CA TYR A 108 -5.24 9.79 0.57
C TYR A 108 -4.78 11.02 1.33
N ARG A 109 -5.72 11.81 1.85
CA ARG A 109 -5.43 13.02 2.64
C ARG A 109 -6.31 13.02 3.88
N THR A 110 -5.73 13.32 5.03
CA THR A 110 -6.47 13.43 6.29
C THR A 110 -5.79 14.45 7.20
N GLU A 111 -6.54 15.04 8.13
CA GLU A 111 -6.08 16.15 8.95
C GLU A 111 -6.42 15.93 10.42
N ALA A 112 -5.44 16.19 11.28
CA ALA A 112 -5.57 16.13 12.74
C ALA A 112 -5.14 17.46 13.37
N THR A 113 -5.57 17.69 14.60
CA THR A 113 -5.09 18.84 15.40
C THR A 113 -3.96 18.38 16.30
N SER A 114 -2.83 19.06 16.25
CA SER A 114 -1.70 18.79 17.13
C SER A 114 -1.99 19.28 18.55
N ARG A 115 -1.57 18.47 19.51
CA ARG A 115 -1.69 18.69 20.95
C ARG A 115 -0.34 18.96 21.61
N VAL A 116 0.76 18.52 20.99
CA VAL A 116 2.09 18.57 21.61
C VAL A 116 3.08 19.35 20.77
N LEU A 117 3.32 18.94 19.51
CA LEU A 117 4.34 19.57 18.67
C LEU A 117 3.95 20.98 18.22
N PHE A 118 2.67 21.18 17.90
CA PHE A 118 2.09 22.44 17.45
C PHE A 118 0.70 22.65 18.08
N PRO A 119 0.61 22.95 19.39
CA PRO A 119 -0.67 22.93 20.10
C PRO A 119 -1.75 23.79 19.45
N GLY A 120 -2.87 23.16 19.09
CA GLY A 120 -4.04 23.81 18.46
C GLY A 120 -3.97 23.90 16.94
N GLU A 121 -2.81 23.67 16.34
CA GLU A 121 -2.61 23.78 14.90
C GLU A 121 -3.01 22.52 14.14
N LYS A 122 -3.32 22.68 12.85
CA LYS A 122 -3.62 21.56 11.96
C LYS A 122 -2.34 20.94 11.40
N VAL A 123 -2.36 19.62 11.32
CA VAL A 123 -1.36 18.79 10.65
C VAL A 123 -2.08 17.91 9.64
N ALA A 124 -1.64 17.93 8.39
CA ALA A 124 -2.24 17.14 7.32
C ALA A 124 -1.29 16.01 6.91
N LEU A 125 -1.78 14.78 6.85
CA LEU A 125 -1.09 13.63 6.26
C LEU A 125 -1.60 13.43 4.84
N GLY A 126 -0.68 13.05 3.94
CA GLY A 126 -1.03 12.80 2.55
C GLY A 126 -0.09 11.82 1.87
N ILE A 127 -0.69 10.98 1.03
CA ILE A 127 -0.03 9.91 0.28
C ILE A 127 -0.41 10.02 -1.19
N GLY A 128 0.48 9.61 -2.09
CA GLY A 128 0.27 9.75 -3.52
C GLY A 128 0.24 11.22 -3.93
N ARG A 129 -0.69 11.60 -4.81
CA ARG A 129 -0.76 12.97 -5.37
C ARG A 129 -1.52 13.96 -4.47
N SER A 130 -1.60 13.69 -3.17
CA SER A 130 -2.47 14.43 -2.23
C SER A 130 -1.96 15.83 -1.87
N PHE A 131 -0.66 16.08 -2.04
CA PHE A 131 -0.02 17.37 -1.77
C PHE A 131 0.79 17.87 -2.96
N ASP A 132 1.57 16.98 -3.57
CA ASP A 132 2.45 17.31 -4.67
C ASP A 132 2.46 16.15 -5.68
N VAL A 133 2.45 16.49 -6.96
CA VAL A 133 2.64 15.53 -8.07
C VAL A 133 4.05 14.96 -8.11
N SER A 134 5.00 15.56 -7.38
CA SER A 134 6.40 15.15 -7.31
C SER A 134 6.68 14.01 -6.33
N LEU A 135 5.75 13.70 -5.41
CA LEU A 135 5.91 12.56 -4.51
C LEU A 135 6.00 11.25 -5.33
N PRO A 136 6.99 10.39 -5.07
CA PRO A 136 7.04 9.09 -5.72
C PRO A 136 5.76 8.28 -5.45
N PRO A 137 5.35 7.40 -6.37
CA PRO A 137 4.14 6.62 -6.21
C PRO A 137 4.25 5.69 -4.99
N SER A 138 3.16 5.62 -4.22
CA SER A 138 3.03 4.64 -3.14
C SER A 138 2.41 3.36 -3.69
N LEU A 139 3.11 2.25 -3.53
CA LEU A 139 2.80 0.99 -4.18
C LEU A 139 2.53 -0.11 -3.15
N GLY A 140 1.68 -1.06 -3.49
CA GLY A 140 1.46 -2.26 -2.70
C GLY A 140 1.58 -3.51 -3.55
N ARG A 141 2.00 -4.61 -2.93
CA ARG A 141 2.09 -5.93 -3.54
C ARG A 141 1.54 -6.99 -2.59
N LEU A 142 0.68 -7.82 -3.15
CA LEU A 142 0.26 -9.09 -2.58
C LEU A 142 0.72 -10.20 -3.52
N GLU A 143 1.50 -11.15 -3.01
CA GLU A 143 1.95 -12.31 -3.76
C GLU A 143 1.44 -13.58 -3.09
N ILE A 144 0.48 -14.26 -3.72
CA ILE A 144 -0.18 -15.46 -3.20
C ILE A 144 0.58 -16.67 -3.73
N PRO A 145 1.36 -17.38 -2.88
CA PRO A 145 2.18 -18.50 -3.32
C PRO A 145 1.35 -19.62 -3.94
N LEU A 146 1.98 -20.45 -4.77
CA LEU A 146 1.33 -21.68 -5.26
C LEU A 146 0.97 -22.58 -4.06
N GLY A 147 -0.21 -23.20 -4.10
CA GLY A 147 -0.71 -24.07 -3.04
C GLY A 147 -1.41 -23.37 -1.88
N THR A 148 -1.41 -22.03 -1.82
CA THR A 148 -2.20 -21.27 -0.84
C THR A 148 -3.65 -21.15 -1.28
N ASP A 149 -4.60 -21.58 -0.42
CA ASP A 149 -6.03 -21.44 -0.65
C ASP A 149 -6.56 -20.15 0.00
N PHE A 150 -6.31 -19.04 -0.70
CA PHE A 150 -6.70 -17.71 -0.25
C PHE A 150 -8.22 -17.58 -0.07
N ALA A 151 -9.02 -18.30 -0.87
CA ALA A 151 -10.48 -18.29 -0.80
C ALA A 151 -10.99 -19.02 0.45
N ALA A 152 -10.32 -20.10 0.86
CA ALA A 152 -10.60 -20.80 2.13
C ALA A 152 -10.17 -20.01 3.38
N GLY A 153 -9.50 -18.86 3.20
CA GLY A 153 -9.11 -17.97 4.29
C GLY A 153 -7.63 -18.06 4.70
N ASP A 154 -6.81 -18.81 3.96
CA ASP A 154 -5.36 -18.82 4.17
C ASP A 154 -4.80 -17.40 4.08
N THR A 155 -3.92 -17.05 5.01
CA THR A 155 -3.38 -15.70 5.11
C THR A 155 -2.05 -15.55 4.40
N VAL A 156 -1.85 -14.41 3.76
CA VAL A 156 -0.62 -14.06 3.06
C VAL A 156 -0.13 -12.69 3.54
N ARG A 157 1.19 -12.52 3.66
CA ARG A 157 1.79 -11.22 3.98
C ARG A 157 1.73 -10.31 2.75
N SER A 158 1.02 -9.19 2.89
CA SER A 158 1.00 -8.09 1.94
C SER A 158 2.03 -7.03 2.34
N HIS A 159 2.66 -6.40 1.35
CA HIS A 159 3.69 -5.39 1.55
C HIS A 159 3.33 -4.11 0.80
N GLN A 160 3.53 -2.96 1.45
CA GLN A 160 3.38 -1.64 0.86
C GLN A 160 4.65 -0.82 1.04
N MET A 161 4.95 -0.01 0.03
CA MET A 161 6.03 0.97 -0.02
C MET A 161 5.39 2.35 -0.13
N ILE A 162 5.42 3.10 0.98
CA ILE A 162 4.68 4.33 1.13
C ILE A 162 5.61 5.53 1.10
N TYR A 163 5.35 6.44 0.18
CA TYR A 163 5.87 7.81 0.20
C TYR A 163 4.76 8.73 0.65
N LEU A 164 5.03 9.47 1.71
CA LEU A 164 4.08 10.36 2.35
C LEU A 164 4.71 11.74 2.53
N ALA A 165 3.83 12.72 2.68
CA ALA A 165 4.19 13.99 3.23
C ALA A 165 3.27 14.34 4.41
N VAL A 166 3.75 15.25 5.25
CA VAL A 166 3.03 15.79 6.39
C VAL A 166 3.15 17.30 6.34
N GLU A 167 2.06 18.01 6.07
CA GLU A 167 2.00 19.47 6.19
C GLU A 167 1.91 19.83 7.67
N THR A 168 2.83 20.68 8.12
CA THR A 168 2.88 21.21 9.49
C THR A 168 2.96 22.75 9.43
N PRO A 169 2.74 23.45 10.55
CA PRO A 169 2.87 24.92 10.59
C PRO A 169 4.26 25.46 10.21
N ILE A 170 5.30 24.62 10.31
CA ILE A 170 6.68 25.00 9.98
C ILE A 170 7.10 24.53 8.57
N GLY A 171 6.16 23.98 7.79
CA GLY A 171 6.39 23.48 6.44
C GLY A 171 6.07 21.99 6.28
N THR A 172 6.40 21.47 5.12
CA THR A 172 6.08 20.08 4.75
C THR A 172 7.26 19.16 5.01
N LEU A 173 7.00 18.07 5.70
CA LEU A 173 7.94 16.97 5.91
C LEU A 173 7.62 15.81 4.98
N HIS A 174 8.62 15.09 4.50
CA HIS A 174 8.45 13.90 3.66
C HIS A 174 9.47 12.83 4.02
N ASN A 175 9.16 11.56 3.77
CA ASN A 175 10.17 10.52 3.89
C ASN A 175 11.03 10.45 2.62
N PRO A 176 12.37 10.46 2.73
CA PRO A 176 13.25 10.40 1.56
C PRO A 176 13.21 9.02 0.88
N ASP A 177 13.06 7.96 1.68
CA ASP A 177 12.95 6.57 1.24
C ASP A 177 11.60 6.00 1.63
N ALA A 178 11.10 5.02 0.87
CA ALA A 178 9.79 4.42 1.11
C ALA A 178 9.65 3.88 2.54
N ALA A 179 8.54 4.20 3.21
CA ALA A 179 8.15 3.54 4.44
C ALA A 179 7.56 2.16 4.10
N HIS A 180 8.15 1.11 4.63
CA HIS A 180 7.68 -0.25 4.41
C HIS A 180 6.56 -0.57 5.41
N MET A 181 5.41 -1.01 4.90
CA MET A 181 4.26 -1.40 5.74
C MET A 181 3.78 -2.80 5.39
N PHE A 182 3.32 -3.55 6.39
CA PHE A 182 2.91 -4.94 6.20
C PHE A 182 1.60 -5.25 6.91
N ALA A 183 0.83 -6.15 6.31
CA ALA A 183 -0.33 -6.78 6.94
C ALA A 183 -0.39 -8.25 6.54
N THR A 184 -0.96 -9.08 7.39
CA THR A 184 -1.29 -10.48 7.07
C THR A 184 -2.77 -10.54 6.74
N ILE A 185 -3.12 -10.84 5.48
CA ILE A 185 -4.47 -10.64 4.94
C ILE A 185 -4.97 -11.89 4.22
N ASN A 186 -6.29 -12.04 4.09
CA ASN A 186 -6.95 -13.14 3.36
C ASN A 186 -8.11 -12.68 2.46
N LYS A 187 -8.18 -11.38 2.14
CA LYS A 187 -9.19 -10.80 1.24
C LYS A 187 -8.69 -9.51 0.61
N VAL A 188 -9.31 -9.11 -0.51
CA VAL A 188 -8.95 -7.92 -1.28
C VAL A 188 -10.20 -7.07 -1.55
N PRO A 189 -10.28 -5.79 -1.16
CA PRO A 189 -9.31 -5.07 -0.37
C PRO A 189 -9.27 -5.61 1.08
N PRO A 190 -8.17 -5.39 1.81
CA PRO A 190 -7.98 -5.90 3.16
C PRO A 190 -8.72 -5.07 4.21
N VAL A 191 -10.05 -4.96 4.07
CA VAL A 191 -10.91 -4.24 5.01
C VAL A 191 -10.90 -4.95 6.38
N GLY A 192 -10.67 -4.18 7.44
CA GLY A 192 -10.54 -4.67 8.81
C GLY A 192 -9.15 -5.20 9.18
N PHE A 193 -8.16 -5.05 8.29
CA PHE A 193 -6.76 -5.32 8.61
C PHE A 193 -5.97 -4.02 8.76
N SER A 194 -5.07 -4.00 9.73
CA SER A 194 -4.11 -2.93 9.95
C SER A 194 -2.79 -3.25 9.25
N TYR A 195 -2.31 -2.30 8.44
CA TYR A 195 -0.92 -2.26 7.99
C TYR A 195 -0.08 -1.55 9.02
N LEU A 196 1.02 -2.18 9.42
CA LEU A 196 1.96 -1.63 10.38
C LEU A 196 3.28 -1.31 9.69
N GLN A 197 3.87 -0.16 10.02
CA GLN A 197 5.20 0.21 9.58
C GLN A 197 6.26 -0.73 10.16
N GLU A 198 7.22 -1.12 9.33
CA GLU A 198 8.45 -1.78 9.73
C GLU A 198 9.57 -0.76 9.89
N GLY A 199 10.25 -0.78 11.04
CA GLY A 199 11.39 0.09 11.30
C GLY A 199 11.04 1.56 11.53
N LEU A 200 12.07 2.39 11.45
CA LEU A 200 12.02 3.83 11.68
C LEU A 200 12.04 4.56 10.34
N VAL A 201 11.25 5.62 10.21
CA VAL A 201 11.14 6.37 8.96
C VAL A 201 11.62 7.81 9.18
N PRO A 202 12.77 8.21 8.60
CA PRO A 202 13.23 9.59 8.63
C PRO A 202 12.24 10.53 7.94
N MET A 203 12.05 11.71 8.51
CA MET A 203 11.19 12.77 7.97
C MET A 203 12.06 13.99 7.67
N ALA A 204 12.19 14.31 6.39
CA ALA A 204 13.01 15.39 5.86
C ALA A 204 12.18 16.64 5.51
N ASN A 205 12.76 17.81 5.73
CA ASN A 205 12.20 19.09 5.28
C ASN A 205 12.50 19.35 3.80
N ALA A 206 12.08 20.51 3.27
CA ALA A 206 12.34 20.91 1.88
C ALA A 206 13.85 21.00 1.51
N ASN A 207 14.72 21.20 2.49
CA ASN A 207 16.18 21.23 2.31
C ASN A 207 16.82 19.83 2.35
N LYS A 208 16.01 18.76 2.40
CA LYS A 208 16.43 17.36 2.54
C LYS A 208 17.13 17.06 3.87
N GLU A 209 16.92 17.90 4.87
CA GLU A 209 17.45 17.67 6.22
C GLU A 209 16.43 16.85 7.02
N VAL A 210 16.88 15.72 7.57
CA VAL A 210 16.06 14.94 8.51
C VAL A 210 15.90 15.73 9.80
N VAL A 211 14.65 16.07 10.14
CA VAL A 211 14.29 16.90 11.29
C VAL A 211 13.36 16.17 12.27
N ALA A 212 12.82 15.02 11.89
CA ALA A 212 12.02 14.16 12.75
C ALA A 212 12.15 12.69 12.32
N ILE A 213 11.77 11.78 13.21
CA ILE A 213 11.65 10.34 12.93
C ILE A 213 10.21 9.91 13.19
N LYS A 214 9.56 9.30 12.20
CA LYS A 214 8.29 8.61 12.37
C LYS A 214 8.57 7.21 12.90
N VAL A 215 8.25 6.99 14.17
CA VAL A 215 8.59 5.77 14.92
C VAL A 215 7.48 4.73 14.89
N PHE A 216 6.26 5.13 14.53
CA PHE A 216 5.11 4.24 14.41
C PHE A 216 4.21 4.71 13.29
N THR A 217 3.60 3.77 12.59
CA THR A 217 2.44 4.01 11.74
C THR A 217 1.56 2.78 11.72
N GLU A 218 0.27 3.01 11.86
CA GLU A 218 -0.78 2.04 11.63
C GLU A 218 -1.81 2.63 10.69
N THR A 219 -2.15 1.92 9.62
CA THR A 219 -3.20 2.32 8.68
C THR A 219 -4.17 1.15 8.49
N ALA A 220 -5.46 1.41 8.67
CA ALA A 220 -6.52 0.44 8.44
C ALA A 220 -7.48 0.93 7.34
N LEU A 221 -7.92 0.00 6.49
CA LEU A 221 -9.06 0.23 5.61
C LEU A 221 -10.34 -0.21 6.34
N HIS A 222 -11.29 0.69 6.52
CA HIS A 222 -12.54 0.45 7.24
C HIS A 222 -13.69 0.03 6.32
N SER A 223 -13.75 0.61 5.12
CA SER A 223 -14.77 0.26 4.14
C SER A 223 -14.33 0.58 2.72
N VAL A 224 -15.08 0.02 1.76
CA VAL A 224 -15.04 0.43 0.35
C VAL A 224 -16.38 0.98 -0.07
N ILE A 225 -16.35 2.05 -0.85
CA ILE A 225 -17.53 2.72 -1.38
C ILE A 225 -17.97 1.95 -2.63
N THR A 226 -19.03 1.17 -2.50
CA THR A 226 -19.53 0.26 -3.54
C THR A 226 -20.63 0.85 -4.43
N ALA A 227 -21.14 2.04 -4.12
CA ALA A 227 -22.17 2.75 -4.90
C ALA A 227 -21.69 4.14 -5.35
N ASP A 228 -22.28 4.66 -6.43
CA ASP A 228 -22.28 6.09 -6.79
C ASP A 228 -23.60 6.72 -6.34
#